data_AF-A0A963CFF2-F1
#
_entry.id   AF-A0A963CFF2-F1
#
_cell.length_a   1.000
_cell.length_b   1.000
_cell.length_c   1.000
_cell.angle_alpha   90.00
_cell.angle_beta   90.00
_cell.angle_gamma   90.00
#
_symmetry.space_group_name_H-M   'P 1'
#
loop_
_entity.id
_entity.type
_entity.pdbx_description
1 polymer ?
#
loop_
_entity_poly.entity_id
_entity_poly.type
_entity_poly.pdbx_seq_one_letter_code
_entity_poly.pdbx_strand_id
1 'polypeptide(L)'
;IDREPAAAAATPIRILVGEAKPKRLSLGAGFSSNNGYRAEVAYRNANLFGRAWQLVSGLRIEQREMLAYADVFLPPDPAGYQDSFGALHERSDHEGLKVSREAFGVTRT
;
A
#
# COMPACT_ATOMS: atom_id res chain seq x y z
N ILE A 1 36.64 -36.94 5.02
CA ILE A 1 36.29 -35.60 4.51
C ILE A 1 36.48 -34.66 5.69
N ASP A 2 37.57 -33.90 5.68
CA ASP A 2 37.91 -32.98 6.77
C ASP A 2 37.02 -31.74 6.65
N ARG A 3 36.31 -31.39 7.73
CA ARG A 3 35.48 -30.17 7.80
C ARG A 3 36.29 -29.14 8.57
N GLU A 4 36.87 -28.17 7.88
CA GLU A 4 37.51 -27.01 8.50
C GLU A 4 36.49 -25.88 8.68
N PRO A 5 35.91 -25.70 9.89
CA PRO A 5 34.91 -24.66 10.14
C PRO A 5 35.45 -23.23 9.96
N ALA A 6 36.77 -23.03 10.03
CA ALA A 6 37.40 -21.73 9.82
C ALA A 6 37.31 -21.23 8.37
N ALA A 7 37.35 -22.14 7.39
CA ALA A 7 37.20 -21.79 5.96
C ALA A 7 35.77 -21.35 5.61
N ALA A 8 34.76 -21.86 6.33
CA ALA A 8 33.37 -21.46 6.16
C ALA A 8 33.11 -20.01 6.58
N ALA A 9 33.85 -19.49 7.57
CA ALA A 9 33.70 -18.12 8.07
C ALA A 9 34.30 -17.04 7.13
N ALA A 10 35.19 -17.43 6.21
CA ALA A 10 35.97 -16.51 5.37
C ALA A 10 35.51 -16.43 3.90
N THR A 11 34.41 -17.11 3.53
CA THR A 11 33.97 -17.14 2.12
C THR A 11 33.07 -15.94 1.81
N PRO A 12 33.46 -15.04 0.88
CA PRO A 12 32.65 -13.86 0.57
C PRO A 12 31.33 -14.26 -0.11
N ILE A 13 30.21 -13.87 0.48
CA ILE A 13 28.88 -14.06 -0.10
C ILE A 13 28.56 -12.84 -0.97
N ARG A 14 28.38 -13.06 -2.28
CA ARG A 14 27.93 -12.02 -3.22
C ARG A 14 26.42 -12.13 -3.40
N ILE A 15 25.70 -11.09 -2.99
CA ILE A 15 24.25 -10.98 -3.18
C ILE A 15 23.99 -10.02 -4.34
N LEU A 16 23.26 -10.50 -5.34
CA LEU A 16 22.76 -9.68 -6.44
C LEU A 16 21.27 -9.46 -6.22
N VAL A 17 20.85 -8.20 -6.17
CA VAL A 17 19.44 -7.82 -5.98
C VAL A 17 18.97 -7.09 -7.22
N GLY A 18 17.79 -7.45 -7.71
CA GLY A 18 17.05 -6.67 -8.70
C GLY A 18 16.00 -5.82 -7.99
N GLU A 19 16.04 -4.50 -8.18
CA GLU A 19 15.05 -3.61 -7.59
C GLU A 19 13.71 -3.72 -8.33
N ALA A 20 12.61 -3.80 -7.60
CA ALA A 20 11.27 -3.76 -8.19
C ALA A 20 10.95 -2.33 -8.66
N LYS A 21 10.15 -2.19 -9.73
CA LYS A 21 9.71 -0.86 -10.19
C LYS A 21 9.00 -0.13 -9.04
N PRO A 22 9.42 1.09 -8.68
CA PRO A 22 8.87 1.76 -7.49
C PRO A 22 7.42 2.17 -7.68
N LYS A 23 6.97 2.39 -8.92
CA LYS A 23 5.64 2.93 -9.23
C LYS A 23 4.78 1.88 -9.93
N ARG A 24 3.56 1.68 -9.45
CA ARG A 24 2.56 0.79 -10.05
C ARG A 24 1.20 1.47 -10.14
N LEU A 25 0.61 1.45 -11.33
CA LEU A 25 -0.77 1.86 -11.58
C LEU A 25 -1.60 0.60 -11.87
N SER A 26 -2.79 0.53 -11.29
CA SER A 26 -3.75 -0.54 -11.51
C SER A 26 -5.11 0.06 -11.83
N LEU A 27 -5.77 -0.49 -12.85
CA LEU A 27 -7.10 -0.10 -13.30
C LEU A 27 -8.00 -1.33 -13.25
N GLY A 28 -9.23 -1.17 -12.77
CA GLY A 28 -10.20 -2.23 -12.67
C GLY A 28 -11.60 -1.74 -13.00
N ALA A 29 -12.43 -2.62 -13.55
CA ALA A 29 -13.86 -2.38 -13.75
C ALA A 29 -14.63 -3.67 -13.49
N GLY A 30 -15.88 -3.54 -13.07
CA GLY A 30 -16.73 -4.69 -12.75
C GLY A 30 -18.21 -4.34 -12.69
N PHE A 31 -19.04 -5.37 -12.50
CA PHE A 31 -20.48 -5.23 -12.35
C PHE A 31 -20.98 -6.21 -11.28
N SER A 32 -21.90 -5.79 -10.41
CA SER A 32 -22.59 -6.66 -9.46
C SER A 32 -24.08 -6.35 -9.43
N SER A 33 -24.90 -7.33 -9.01
CA SER A 33 -26.34 -7.14 -8.83
C SER A 33 -26.68 -6.16 -7.69
N ASN A 34 -25.80 -6.03 -6.71
CA ASN A 34 -26.08 -5.28 -5.48
C ASN A 34 -25.65 -3.80 -5.59
N ASN A 35 -24.50 -3.55 -6.24
CA ASN A 35 -23.88 -2.23 -6.32
C ASN A 35 -23.68 -1.74 -7.76
N GLY A 36 -24.07 -2.55 -8.75
CA GLY A 36 -24.01 -2.20 -10.15
C GLY A 36 -22.58 -2.08 -10.70
N TYR A 37 -22.36 -1.10 -11.56
CA TYR A 37 -21.05 -0.83 -12.17
C TYR A 37 -20.04 -0.35 -11.13
N ARG A 38 -18.82 -0.89 -11.21
CA ARG A 38 -17.66 -0.52 -10.40
C ARG A 38 -16.52 -0.10 -11.32
N ALA A 39 -15.83 0.98 -10.96
CA ALA A 39 -14.54 1.37 -11.52
C ALA A 39 -13.54 1.59 -10.38
N GLU A 40 -12.31 1.12 -10.55
CA GLU A 40 -11.25 1.25 -9.57
C GLU A 40 -9.95 1.71 -10.23
N VAL A 41 -9.28 2.65 -9.57
CA VAL A 41 -7.93 3.10 -9.91
C VAL A 41 -7.09 3.03 -8.64
N ALA A 42 -5.97 2.32 -8.68
CA ALA A 42 -5.03 2.24 -7.56
C ALA A 42 -3.63 2.63 -8.02
N TYR A 43 -2.93 3.39 -7.19
CA TYR A 43 -1.56 3.82 -7.43
C TYR A 43 -0.69 3.49 -6.21
N ARG A 44 0.48 2.92 -6.47
CA ARG A 44 1.50 2.66 -5.44
C ARG A 44 2.83 3.25 -5.85
N ASN A 45 3.53 3.86 -4.90
CA ASN A 45 4.90 4.33 -5.05
C ASN A 45 5.74 3.90 -3.84
N ALA A 46 6.68 2.96 -4.02
CA ALA A 46 7.54 2.44 -2.97
C ALA A 46 8.70 3.40 -2.57
N ASN A 47 8.94 4.46 -3.34
CA ASN A 47 9.99 5.43 -3.06
C ASN A 47 9.47 6.87 -3.19
N LEU A 48 8.44 7.18 -2.41
CA LEU A 48 7.88 8.53 -2.33
C LEU A 48 8.96 9.51 -1.82
N PHE A 49 9.13 10.61 -2.56
CA PHE A 49 10.13 11.66 -2.30
C PHE A 49 11.59 11.19 -2.20
N GLY A 50 11.93 10.00 -2.69
CA GLY A 50 13.29 9.46 -2.57
C GLY A 50 13.66 9.00 -1.15
N ARG A 51 12.66 8.83 -0.27
CA ARG A 51 12.87 8.54 1.16
C ARG A 51 12.55 7.10 1.56
N ALA A 52 12.38 6.19 0.59
CA ALA A 52 11.86 4.84 0.80
C ALA A 52 10.49 4.82 1.51
N TRP A 53 9.72 5.91 1.39
CA TRP A 53 8.35 5.97 1.88
C TRP A 53 7.42 5.29 0.87
N GLN A 54 6.55 4.42 1.34
CA GLN A 54 5.58 3.75 0.50
C GLN A 54 4.25 4.50 0.50
N LEU A 55 3.88 5.09 -0.63
CA LEU A 55 2.54 5.59 -0.89
C LEU A 55 1.65 4.47 -1.42
N VAL A 56 0.45 4.34 -0.86
CA VAL A 56 -0.65 3.56 -1.39
C VAL A 56 -1.87 4.47 -1.49
N SER A 57 -2.42 4.63 -2.69
CA SER A 57 -3.63 5.43 -2.88
C SER A 57 -4.60 4.74 -3.83
N GLY A 58 -5.88 5.02 -3.68
CA GLY A 58 -6.90 4.46 -4.55
C GLY A 58 -8.18 5.27 -4.59
N LEU A 59 -8.89 5.09 -5.70
CA LEU A 59 -10.22 5.60 -5.94
C LEU A 59 -11.09 4.44 -6.43
N ARG A 60 -12.21 4.23 -5.76
CA ARG A 60 -13.25 3.29 -6.16
C ARG A 60 -14.57 4.04 -6.29
N ILE A 61 -15.23 3.84 -7.41
CA ILE A 61 -16.54 4.42 -7.70
C ILE A 61 -17.48 3.27 -8.04
N GLU A 62 -18.59 3.20 -7.34
CA GLU A 62 -19.72 2.30 -7.56
C GLU A 62 -21.01 3.12 -7.72
N GLN A 63 -22.14 2.50 -8.05
CA GLN A 63 -23.38 3.26 -8.24
C GLN A 63 -23.85 3.98 -6.96
N ARG A 64 -23.58 3.40 -5.79
CA ARG A 64 -24.06 3.89 -4.49
C ARG A 64 -22.96 4.26 -3.53
N GLU A 65 -21.71 3.92 -3.84
CA GLU A 65 -20.57 4.08 -2.94
C GLU A 65 -19.38 4.66 -3.68
N MET A 66 -18.65 5.52 -3.00
CA MET A 66 -17.39 6.07 -3.46
C MET A 66 -16.39 6.02 -2.32
N LEU A 67 -15.18 5.55 -2.61
CA LEU A 67 -14.07 5.48 -1.67
C LEU A 67 -12.82 6.09 -2.30
N ALA A 68 -12.21 7.03 -1.61
CA ALA A 68 -10.89 7.57 -1.93
C ALA A 68 -10.00 7.46 -0.69
N TYR A 69 -8.75 7.03 -0.87
CA TYR A 69 -7.80 6.93 0.22
C TYR A 69 -6.37 7.19 -0.25
N ALA A 70 -5.53 7.62 0.67
CA ALA A 70 -4.10 7.77 0.49
C ALA A 70 -3.38 7.53 1.83
N ASP A 71 -2.52 6.53 1.86
CA ASP A 71 -1.72 6.13 3.01
C ASP A 71 -0.24 6.17 2.68
N VAL A 72 0.57 6.66 3.61
CA VAL A 72 2.02 6.71 3.53
C VAL A 72 2.60 5.90 4.68
N PHE A 73 3.44 4.94 4.34
CA PHE A 73 4.18 4.10 5.27
C PHE A 73 5.66 4.49 5.25
N LEU A 74 6.24 4.76 6.41
CA LEU A 74 7.66 5.05 6.55
C LEU A 74 8.46 3.73 6.59
N PRO A 75 9.77 3.76 6.30
CA PRO A 75 10.67 2.66 6.60
C PRO A 75 10.62 2.30 8.09
N PRO A 76 10.74 1.01 8.45
CA PRO A 76 10.81 0.62 9.84
C PRO A 76 12.03 1.26 10.54
N ASP A 77 11.87 1.64 11.80
CA ASP A 77 12.96 2.13 12.63
C ASP A 77 13.91 0.98 13.04
N PRO A 78 15.08 1.27 13.64
CA PRO A 78 16.02 0.23 14.07
C PRO A 78 15.46 -0.73 15.12
N ALA A 79 14.39 -0.36 15.83
CA ALA A 79 13.68 -1.22 16.77
C ALA A 79 12.58 -2.06 16.08
N GLY A 80 12.36 -1.85 14.78
CA GLY A 80 11.43 -2.59 13.93
C GLY A 80 10.03 -1.96 13.82
N TYR A 81 9.77 -0.83 14.46
CA TYR A 81 8.47 -0.17 14.40
C TYR A 81 8.28 0.55 13.06
N GLN A 82 7.09 0.45 12.49
CA GLN A 82 6.72 1.16 11.28
C GLN A 82 5.69 2.24 11.59
N ASP A 83 6.06 3.48 11.30
CA ASP A 83 5.16 4.62 11.37
C ASP A 83 4.41 4.80 10.04
N SER A 84 3.14 5.17 10.11
CA SER A 84 2.30 5.44 8.95
C SER A 84 1.30 6.53 9.23
N PHE A 85 0.88 7.22 8.17
CA PHE A 85 -0.19 8.19 8.24
C PHE A 85 -1.02 8.16 6.97
N GLY A 86 -2.29 8.55 7.07
CA GLY A 86 -3.18 8.45 5.93
C GLY A 86 -4.48 9.22 6.08
N ALA A 87 -5.21 9.27 4.97
CA ALA A 87 -6.51 9.89 4.86
C ALA A 87 -7.46 9.00 4.06
N LEU A 88 -8.73 9.03 4.43
CA LEU A 88 -9.80 8.31 3.77
C LEU A 88 -11.04 9.20 3.67
N HIS A 89 -11.67 9.18 2.50
CA HIS A 89 -12.97 9.77 2.25
C HIS A 89 -13.88 8.70 1.66
N GLU A 90 -15.01 8.47 2.30
CA GLU A 90 -15.99 7.47 1.93
C GLU A 90 -17.38 8.10 1.90
N ARG A 91 -18.12 7.85 0.82
CA ARG A 91 -19.48 8.34 0.65
C ARG A 91 -20.37 7.21 0.18
N SER A 92 -21.48 6.97 0.87
CA SER A 92 -22.48 5.99 0.48
C SER A 92 -23.89 6.59 0.47
N ASP A 93 -24.74 6.08 -0.43
CA ASP A 93 -26.16 6.41 -0.54
C ASP A 93 -26.96 5.09 -0.57
N HIS A 94 -27.61 4.75 0.54
CA HIS A 94 -28.39 3.53 0.69
C HIS A 94 -29.80 3.88 1.13
N GLU A 95 -30.81 3.56 0.32
CA GLU A 95 -32.24 3.74 0.65
C GLU A 95 -32.60 5.17 1.11
N GLY A 96 -31.94 6.19 0.55
CA GLY A 96 -32.14 7.60 0.88
C GLY A 96 -31.31 8.13 2.04
N LEU A 97 -30.50 7.27 2.69
CA LEU A 97 -29.52 7.68 3.69
C LEU A 97 -28.17 7.94 3.04
N LYS A 98 -27.76 9.21 3.05
CA LYS A 98 -26.41 9.63 2.63
C LYS A 98 -25.49 9.63 3.84
N VAL A 99 -24.47 8.79 3.80
CA VAL A 99 -23.41 8.75 4.82
C VAL A 99 -22.12 9.23 4.17
N SER A 100 -21.44 10.17 4.82
CA SER A 100 -20.10 10.61 4.45
C SER A 100 -19.17 10.45 5.63
N ARG A 101 -18.03 9.83 5.40
CA ARG A 101 -16.97 9.63 6.40
C ARG A 101 -15.67 10.18 5.86
N GLU A 102 -15.06 11.03 6.66
CA GLU A 102 -13.70 11.52 6.47
C GLU A 102 -12.89 11.09 7.67
N ALA A 103 -11.71 10.50 7.42
CA ALA A 103 -10.84 10.02 8.46
C ALA A 103 -9.39 10.38 8.13
N PHE A 104 -8.63 10.73 9.17
CA PHE A 104 -7.19 10.89 9.14
C PHE A 104 -6.61 10.07 10.27
N GLY A 105 -5.48 9.42 10.03
CA GLY A 105 -4.88 8.51 11.01
C GLY A 105 -3.37 8.60 11.01
N VAL A 106 -2.79 8.32 12.18
CA VAL A 106 -1.37 8.03 12.37
C VAL A 106 -1.28 6.75 13.17
N THR A 107 -0.49 5.78 12.70
CA THR A 107 -0.36 4.46 13.33
C THR A 107 1.12 4.11 13.43
N ARG A 108 1.49 3.49 14.56
CA ARG A 108 2.77 2.82 14.75
C ARG A 108 2.52 1.33 14.98
N THR A 109 3.08 0.48 14.14
CA THR A 109 2.95 -0.99 14.21
C THR A 109 4.30 -1.66 14.45
#